data_AF-A0A7X5SC38-F1
#
_entry.id   AF-A0A7X5SC38-F1
#
_cell.length_a   1.000
_cell.length_b   1.000
_cell.length_c   1.000
_cell.angle_alpha   90.00
_cell.angle_beta   90.00
_cell.angle_gamma   90.00
#
_symmetry.space_group_name_H-M   'P 1'
#
loop_
_entity.id
_entity.type
_entity.pdbx_description
1 polymer ?
#
loop_
_entity_poly.entity_id
_entity_poly.type
_entity_poly.pdbx_seq_one_letter_code
_entity_poly.pdbx_strand_id
1 'polypeptide(L)'
;MGAPAVVISVEKQPGVDTVRLTRDVEAALKEIGAGLPAGVRADRLIFRQANFIETSIRNVETVLVEAIVVVAIVLFAFLLNLRTTAISLTAIPVSILTTAIIFHAAGLSINTMTLGG
;
A
#
# COMPACT_ATOMS: atom_id res chain seq x y z
N MET A 1 3.86 -17.75 28.37
CA MET A 1 3.83 -19.22 28.24
C MET A 1 3.25 -19.55 26.87
N GLY A 2 3.86 -20.48 26.13
CA GLY A 2 3.36 -20.90 24.82
C GLY A 2 2.14 -21.83 24.93
N ALA A 3 1.25 -21.78 23.95
CA ALA A 3 0.19 -22.78 23.77
C ALA A 3 0.61 -23.78 22.68
N PRO A 4 0.14 -25.04 22.71
CA PRO A 4 0.33 -25.96 21.60
C PRO A 4 -0.16 -25.33 20.30
N ALA A 5 0.70 -25.28 19.27
CA ALA A 5 0.40 -24.63 18.01
C ALA A 5 1.05 -25.39 16.85
N VAL A 6 0.39 -25.33 15.69
CA VAL A 6 0.96 -25.75 14.41
C VAL A 6 1.26 -24.50 13.62
N VAL A 7 2.49 -24.38 13.10
CA VAL A 7 2.92 -23.25 12.28
C VAL A 7 2.80 -23.64 10.82
N ILE A 8 2.09 -22.83 10.04
CA ILE A 8 1.95 -22.97 8.60
C ILE A 8 2.57 -21.73 7.96
N SER A 9 3.51 -21.95 7.04
CA SER A 9 4.08 -20.89 6.22
C SER A 9 3.41 -20.89 4.85
N VAL A 10 2.97 -19.71 4.40
CA VAL A 10 2.40 -19.52 3.06
C VAL A 10 3.38 -18.67 2.27
N GLU A 11 3.90 -19.24 1.19
CA GLU A 11 4.78 -18.54 0.27
C GLU A 11 4.02 -18.14 -0.99
N LYS A 12 4.24 -16.89 -1.43
CA LYS A 12 3.63 -16.38 -2.64
C LYS A 12 4.32 -16.94 -3.87
N GLN A 13 3.56 -17.23 -4.92
CA GLN A 13 4.13 -17.53 -6.22
C GLN A 13 4.70 -16.25 -6.88
N PRO A 14 5.67 -16.38 -7.81
CA PRO A 14 6.17 -15.26 -8.59
C PRO A 14 5.05 -14.52 -9.33
N GLY A 15 5.13 -13.19 -9.38
CA GLY A 15 4.12 -12.35 -10.07
C GLY A 15 2.79 -12.18 -9.33
N VAL A 16 2.58 -12.85 -8.20
CA VAL A 16 1.35 -12.69 -7.40
C VAL A 16 1.45 -11.46 -6.49
N ASP A 17 0.37 -10.68 -6.48
CA ASP A 17 0.19 -9.55 -5.58
C ASP A 17 0.08 -10.02 -4.12
N THR A 18 0.98 -9.53 -3.28
CA THR A 18 1.10 -9.95 -1.88
C THR A 18 -0.11 -9.53 -1.05
N VAL A 19 -0.69 -8.35 -1.31
CA VAL A 19 -1.82 -7.81 -0.51
C VAL A 19 -3.09 -8.59 -0.82
N ARG A 20 -3.37 -8.82 -2.11
CA ARG A 20 -4.47 -9.65 -2.58
C ARG A 20 -4.37 -11.07 -2.06
N LEU A 21 -3.21 -11.72 -2.22
CA LEU A 21 -3.00 -13.07 -1.71
C LEU A 21 -3.26 -13.16 -0.20
N THR A 22 -2.80 -12.17 0.57
CA THR A 22 -3.01 -12.14 2.02
C THR A 22 -4.51 -12.07 2.35
N ARG A 23 -5.28 -11.26 1.63
CA ARG A 23 -6.75 -11.16 1.79
C ARG A 23 -7.46 -12.46 1.42
N ASP A 24 -7.04 -13.11 0.34
CA ASP A 24 -7.60 -14.38 -0.11
C ASP A 24 -7.35 -15.50 0.91
N VAL A 25 -6.14 -15.56 1.48
CA VAL A 25 -5.79 -16.49 2.56
C VAL A 25 -6.62 -16.23 3.81
N GLU A 26 -6.79 -14.96 4.21
CA GLU A 26 -7.63 -14.60 5.36
C GLU A 26 -9.10 -14.97 5.17
N ALA A 27 -9.64 -14.77 3.98
CA ALA A 27 -10.99 -15.17 3.64
C ALA A 27 -11.17 -16.69 3.74
N ALA A 28 -10.22 -17.47 3.21
CA ALA A 28 -10.23 -18.92 3.29
C ALA A 28 -10.09 -19.43 4.75
N LEU A 29 -9.21 -18.82 5.55
CA LEU A 29 -9.06 -19.16 6.97
C LEU A 29 -10.35 -18.87 7.76
N LYS A 30 -11.04 -17.77 7.43
CA LYS A 30 -12.33 -17.43 8.04
C LYS A 30 -13.43 -18.44 7.67
N GLU A 31 -13.46 -18.88 6.42
CA GLU A 31 -14.42 -19.89 5.94
C GLU A 31 -14.22 -21.24 6.63
N ILE A 32 -12.97 -21.73 6.67
CA ILE A 32 -12.62 -23.00 7.31
C ILE A 32 -12.82 -22.93 8.83
N GLY A 33 -12.63 -21.74 9.43
CA GLY A 33 -12.79 -21.51 10.85
C GLY A 33 -14.14 -21.97 11.43
N ALA A 34 -15.21 -21.93 10.63
CA ALA A 34 -16.55 -22.38 11.05
C ALA A 34 -16.65 -23.90 11.22
N GLY A 35 -15.80 -24.68 10.54
CA GLY A 35 -15.77 -26.14 10.62
C GLY A 35 -14.76 -26.71 11.62
N LEU A 36 -14.02 -25.84 12.32
CA LEU A 36 -12.95 -26.29 13.21
C LEU A 36 -13.50 -26.85 14.54
N PRO A 37 -12.83 -27.88 15.12
CA PRO A 37 -13.18 -28.41 16.44
C PRO A 37 -13.07 -27.34 17.53
N ALA A 38 -13.86 -27.51 18.61
CA ALA A 38 -13.82 -26.62 19.76
C ALA A 38 -12.39 -26.51 20.32
N GLY A 39 -11.89 -25.27 20.44
CA GLY A 39 -10.55 -24.96 20.95
C GLY A 39 -9.48 -24.76 19.89
N VAL A 40 -9.75 -25.05 18.61
CA VAL A 40 -8.82 -24.77 17.50
C VAL A 40 -9.11 -23.39 16.91
N ARG A 41 -8.07 -22.58 16.75
CA ARG A 41 -8.15 -21.23 16.17
C ARG A 41 -7.12 -21.09 15.05
N ALA A 42 -7.58 -20.71 13.86
CA ALA A 42 -6.76 -20.52 12.66
C ALA A 42 -6.58 -19.05 12.27
N ASP A 43 -7.14 -18.12 13.05
CA ASP A 43 -7.14 -16.68 12.81
C ASP A 43 -5.85 -15.97 13.26
N ARG A 44 -4.96 -16.68 13.95
CA ARG A 44 -3.76 -16.08 14.54
C ARG A 44 -2.61 -15.99 13.52
N LEU A 45 -2.63 -14.94 12.71
CA LEU A 45 -1.56 -14.62 11.76
C LEU A 45 -0.35 -14.03 12.48
N ILE A 46 0.77 -14.74 12.45
CA ILE A 46 2.02 -14.35 13.14
C ILE A 46 2.81 -13.35 12.30
N PHE A 47 2.80 -13.51 10.98
CA PHE A 47 3.57 -12.68 10.05
C PHE A 47 2.78 -12.44 8.76
N ARG A 48 2.68 -11.18 8.34
CA ARG A 48 1.98 -10.75 7.12
C ARG A 48 2.84 -9.73 6.39
N GLN A 49 3.41 -10.10 5.24
CA GLN A 49 4.17 -9.16 4.41
C GLN A 49 3.29 -7.98 3.94
N ALA A 50 1.99 -8.20 3.73
CA ALA A 50 1.04 -7.16 3.35
C ALA A 50 0.97 -6.00 4.36
N ASN A 51 1.19 -6.24 5.67
CA ASN A 51 1.19 -5.17 6.68
C ASN A 51 2.21 -4.08 6.34
N PHE A 52 3.40 -4.47 5.89
CA PHE A 52 4.45 -3.53 5.53
C PHE A 52 4.04 -2.71 4.31
N ILE A 53 3.54 -3.38 3.27
CA ILE A 53 3.07 -2.73 2.03
C ILE A 53 1.95 -1.73 2.32
N GLU A 54 0.91 -2.14 3.05
CA GLU A 54 -0.22 -1.29 3.39
C GLU A 54 0.19 -0.09 4.27
N THR A 55 1.15 -0.30 5.19
CA THR A 55 1.70 0.79 6.01
C THR A 55 2.51 1.77 5.16
N SER A 56 3.35 1.28 4.25
CA SER A 56 4.11 2.13 3.33
C SER A 56 3.19 2.97 2.44
N ILE A 57 2.13 2.38 1.89
CA ILE A 57 1.14 3.10 1.07
C ILE A 57 0.47 4.21 1.88
N ARG A 58 -0.01 3.89 3.09
CA ARG A 58 -0.67 4.87 3.97
C ARG A 58 0.26 6.02 4.36
N ASN A 59 1.52 5.72 4.63
CA ASN A 59 2.53 6.73 4.95
C ASN A 59 2.77 7.65 3.75
N VAL A 60 2.97 7.09 2.55
CA VAL A 60 3.16 7.89 1.33
C VAL A 60 1.95 8.76 1.04
N GLU A 61 0.73 8.22 1.18
CA GLU A 61 -0.52 8.98 1.00
C GLU A 61 -0.58 10.18 1.96
N THR A 62 -0.25 9.97 3.23
CA THR A 62 -0.26 11.02 4.26
C THR A 62 0.78 12.10 3.93
N VAL A 63 2.00 11.70 3.62
CA VAL A 63 3.10 12.63 3.28
C VAL A 63 2.80 13.40 2.00
N LEU A 64 2.17 12.79 0.99
CA LEU A 64 1.79 13.49 -0.25
C LEU A 64 0.80 14.61 0.03
N VAL A 65 -0.21 14.38 0.88
CA VAL A 65 -1.18 15.43 1.25
C VAL A 65 -0.49 16.56 2.00
N GLU A 66 0.34 16.25 2.99
CA GLU A 66 1.11 17.24 3.74
C GLU A 66 2.04 18.06 2.81
N ALA A 67 2.73 17.38 1.90
CA ALA A 67 3.61 18.01 0.92
C ALA A 67 2.86 18.95 -0.02
N ILE A 68 1.69 18.54 -0.55
CA ILE A 68 0.86 19.39 -1.42
C ILE A 68 0.46 20.68 -0.71
N VAL A 69 0.06 20.60 0.57
CA VAL A 69 -0.32 21.77 1.36
C VAL A 69 0.88 22.72 1.53
N VAL A 70 2.02 22.19 1.94
CA VAL A 70 3.24 23.00 2.14
C VAL A 70 3.69 23.64 0.83
N VAL A 71 3.73 22.87 -0.27
CA VAL A 71 4.10 23.37 -1.59
C VAL A 71 3.12 24.43 -2.08
N ALA A 72 1.82 24.27 -1.88
CA ALA A 72 0.81 25.26 -2.24
C ALA A 72 1.04 26.60 -1.54
N ILE A 73 1.32 26.56 -0.23
CA ILE A 73 1.61 27.75 0.58
C ILE A 73 2.85 28.45 0.05
N VAL A 74 3.94 27.71 -0.17
CA VAL A 74 5.21 28.28 -0.65
C VAL A 74 5.04 28.86 -2.05
N LEU A 75 4.46 28.12 -2.99
CA LEU A 75 4.24 28.61 -4.35
C LEU A 75 3.36 29.86 -4.36
N PHE A 76 2.29 29.90 -3.56
CA PHE A 76 1.44 31.08 -3.48
C PHE A 76 2.17 32.27 -2.87
N ALA A 77 2.97 32.07 -1.81
CA ALA A 77 3.73 33.15 -1.17
C ALA A 77 4.74 33.81 -2.13
N PHE A 78 5.37 33.02 -3.00
CA PHE A 78 6.33 33.54 -3.98
C PHE A 78 5.67 34.11 -5.24
N LEU A 79 4.60 33.49 -5.73
CA LEU A 79 3.98 33.88 -7.00
C LEU A 79 2.91 34.96 -6.82
N LEU A 80 2.28 35.04 -5.65
CA LEU A 80 1.14 35.91 -5.31
C LEU A 80 0.04 35.92 -6.40
N ASN A 81 -0.08 34.81 -7.13
CA ASN A 81 -0.94 34.68 -8.29
C ASN A 81 -1.58 33.29 -8.29
N LEU A 82 -2.89 33.26 -8.03
CA LEU A 82 -3.65 32.02 -7.93
C LEU A 82 -3.62 31.18 -9.20
N ARG A 83 -3.57 31.82 -10.37
CA ARG A 83 -3.57 31.10 -11.66
C ARG A 83 -2.26 30.34 -11.86
N THR A 84 -1.12 30.98 -11.62
CA THR A 84 0.19 30.32 -11.79
C THR A 84 0.40 29.25 -10.72
N THR A 85 0.03 29.51 -9.47
CA THR A 85 0.06 28.50 -8.40
C THR A 85 -0.80 27.28 -8.74
N ALA A 86 -2.02 27.48 -9.26
CA ALA A 86 -2.89 26.37 -9.65
C ALA A 86 -2.29 25.53 -10.80
N ILE A 87 -1.70 26.17 -11.82
CA ILE A 87 -1.02 25.47 -12.91
C ILE A 87 0.08 24.57 -12.34
N SER A 88 0.95 25.11 -11.49
CA SER A 88 2.04 24.34 -10.86
C SER A 88 1.53 23.21 -9.97
N LEU A 89 0.48 23.44 -9.18
CA LEU A 89 -0.10 22.41 -8.31
C LEU A 89 -0.73 21.27 -9.10
N THR A 90 -1.38 21.56 -10.23
CA THR A 90 -1.97 20.52 -11.10
C THR A 90 -0.92 19.72 -11.86
N ALA A 91 0.28 20.27 -12.08
CA ALA A 91 1.37 19.56 -12.76
C ALA A 91 1.86 18.34 -11.96
N ILE A 92 1.85 18.42 -10.62
CA ILE A 92 2.31 17.35 -9.71
C ILE A 92 1.46 16.05 -9.86
N PRO A 93 0.12 16.05 -9.71
CA PRO A 93 -0.66 14.83 -9.91
C PRO A 93 -0.60 14.34 -11.36
N VAL A 94 -0.53 15.25 -12.34
CA VAL A 94 -0.39 14.88 -13.76
C VAL A 94 0.93 14.15 -14.01
N SER A 95 2.05 14.59 -13.40
CA SER A 95 3.33 13.90 -13.56
C SER A 95 3.32 12.52 -12.93
N ILE A 96 2.72 12.36 -11.74
CA ILE A 96 2.58 11.06 -11.08
C ILE A 96 1.74 10.10 -11.92
N LEU A 97 0.59 10.56 -12.44
CA LEU A 97 -0.25 9.76 -13.33
C LEU A 97 0.49 9.35 -14.61
N THR A 98 1.26 10.28 -15.19
CA THR A 98 2.07 9.99 -16.38
C THR A 98 3.10 8.91 -16.08
N THR A 99 3.81 9.01 -14.95
CA THR A 99 4.75 7.97 -14.50
C THR A 99 4.06 6.62 -14.31
N ALA A 100 2.88 6.59 -13.68
CA ALA A 100 2.12 5.36 -13.48
C ALA A 100 1.71 4.68 -14.80
N ILE A 101 1.27 5.47 -15.79
CA ILE A 101 0.94 4.97 -17.13
C ILE A 101 2.17 4.37 -17.80
N ILE A 102 3.31 5.06 -17.74
CA ILE A 102 4.56 4.57 -18.33
C ILE A 102 5.04 3.29 -17.63
N PHE A 103 4.95 3.23 -16.30
CA PHE A 103 5.31 2.03 -15.54
C PHE A 103 4.45 0.84 -15.96
N HIS A 104 3.14 1.05 -16.07
CA HIS A 104 2.23 0.02 -16.54
C HIS A 104 2.58 -0.45 -17.96
N ALA A 105 2.86 0.49 -18.87
CA ALA A 105 3.26 0.17 -20.25
C ALA A 105 4.61 -0.56 -20.35
N ALA A 106 5.54 -0.27 -19.44
CA ALA A 106 6.86 -0.90 -19.37
C ALA A 106 6.86 -2.23 -18.59
N GLY A 107 5.72 -2.66 -18.04
CA GLY A 107 5.63 -3.87 -17.20
C GLY A 107 6.32 -3.73 -15.85
N LEU A 108 6.57 -2.50 -15.39
CA LEU A 108 7.16 -2.22 -14.09
C LEU A 108 6.07 -2.25 -13.00
N SER A 109 6.42 -2.76 -11.82
CA SER A 109 5.53 -2.79 -10.67
C SER A 109 5.76 -1.60 -9.76
N ILE A 110 4.68 -1.11 -9.13
CA ILE A 110 4.76 -0.21 -7.99
C ILE A 110 5.06 -1.05 -6.76
N ASN A 111 6.17 -0.76 -6.10
CA ASN A 111 6.60 -1.44 -4.88
C ASN A 111 7.30 -0.44 -3.93
N THR A 112 7.76 -0.94 -2.79
CA THR A 112 8.36 -0.11 -1.75
C THR A 112 9.66 0.58 -2.18
N MET A 113 10.40 0.04 -3.16
CA MET A 113 11.58 0.69 -3.72
C MET A 113 11.20 1.86 -4.64
N THR A 114 10.15 1.68 -5.45
CA THR A 114 9.68 2.74 -6.38
C THR A 114 8.85 3.83 -5.70
N LEU A 115 8.24 3.53 -4.56
CA LEU A 115 7.47 4.49 -3.75
C LEU A 115 8.34 5.28 -2.76
N GLY A 116 9.49 4.74 -2.38
CA GLY A 116 10.42 5.39 -1.45
C GLY A 116 11.56 6.18 -2.12
N GLY A 117 11.76 5.98 -3.43
CA GLY A 117 12.68 6.77 -4.24
C GLY A 117 12.15 8.14 -4.62
#